data_AF-A0A0V8RW89-F1
#
_entry.id   AF-A0A0V8RW89-F1
#
_cell.length_a   1.000
_cell.length_b   1.000
_cell.length_c   1.000
_cell.angle_alpha   90.00
_cell.angle_beta   90.00
_cell.angle_gamma   90.00
#
_symmetry.space_group_name_H-M   'P 1'
#
loop_
_entity.id
_entity.type
_entity.pdbx_description
1 polymer ?
#
loop_
_entity_poly.entity_id
_entity_poly.type
_entity_poly.pdbx_seq_one_letter_code
_entity_poly.pdbx_strand_id
1 'polypeptide(L)'
;MTGRSRAKTGDYIDERMLSAADRAAEVLVEHMDEWKDPIDAYWLLRRLEHEVGVPVTYDIVEQAVEKARRIIESARHPAAQHARAQA
;
A
#
# COMPACT_ATOMS: atom_id res chain seq x y z
N MET A 1 -45.96 -4.17 -14.62
CA MET A 1 -44.71 -3.40 -14.77
C MET A 1 -44.48 -2.59 -13.50
N THR A 2 -43.62 -3.07 -12.60
CA THR A 2 -43.08 -2.26 -11.48
C THR A 2 -41.79 -2.91 -11.00
N GLY A 3 -40.71 -2.72 -11.76
CA GLY A 3 -39.36 -3.01 -11.30
C GLY A 3 -38.89 -1.88 -10.38
N ARG A 4 -39.12 -2.01 -9.07
CA ARG A 4 -38.38 -1.21 -8.08
C ARG A 4 -37.12 -1.98 -7.71
N SER A 5 -36.04 -1.72 -8.43
CA SER A 5 -34.71 -2.06 -7.92
C SER A 5 -34.41 -1.14 -6.73
N ARG A 6 -34.60 -1.65 -5.52
CA ARG A 6 -34.02 -1.06 -4.30
C ARG A 6 -32.51 -1.10 -4.47
N ALA A 7 -31.89 0.07 -4.56
CA ALA A 7 -30.45 0.21 -4.45
C ALA A 7 -29.99 -0.46 -3.15
N LYS A 8 -29.06 -1.42 -3.27
CA LYS A 8 -28.36 -2.02 -2.14
C LYS A 8 -27.39 -1.00 -1.58
N THR A 9 -27.83 -0.25 -0.59
CA THR A 9 -26.98 0.54 0.31
C THR A 9 -26.35 -0.46 1.30
N GLY A 10 -25.11 -0.92 1.07
CA GLY A 10 -24.48 -1.81 2.06
C GLY A 10 -23.18 -2.55 1.77
N ASP A 11 -22.47 -2.38 0.64
CA ASP A 11 -21.22 -3.12 0.40
C ASP A 11 -20.27 -2.39 -0.58
N TYR A 12 -19.80 -1.19 -0.22
CA TYR A 12 -18.75 -0.51 -0.98
C TYR A 12 -17.55 -0.22 -0.07
N ILE A 13 -16.92 -1.26 0.46
CA ILE A 13 -15.46 -1.17 0.58
C ILE A 13 -14.99 -1.33 -0.85
N ASP A 14 -14.71 -0.21 -1.50
CA ASP A 14 -14.18 -0.19 -2.87
C ASP A 14 -12.91 -1.04 -2.87
N GLU A 15 -12.84 -2.08 -3.71
CA GLU A 15 -11.65 -2.94 -3.83
C GLU A 15 -10.37 -2.10 -4.05
N ARG A 16 -10.54 -0.92 -4.63
CA ARG A 16 -9.49 0.09 -4.79
C ARG A 16 -8.94 0.58 -3.45
N MET A 17 -9.78 0.83 -2.45
CA MET A 17 -9.33 1.20 -1.10
C MET A 17 -8.57 0.07 -0.42
N LEU A 18 -9.00 -1.19 -0.61
CA LEU A 18 -8.26 -2.35 -0.08
C LEU A 18 -6.87 -2.48 -0.72
N SER A 19 -6.75 -2.17 -2.01
CA SER A 19 -5.47 -2.17 -2.73
C SER A 19 -4.63 -0.90 -2.54
N ALA A 20 -5.20 0.18 -2.01
CA ALA A 20 -4.53 1.48 -1.98
C ALA A 20 -3.25 1.47 -1.14
N ALA A 21 -3.27 0.77 0.00
CA ALA A 21 -2.10 0.60 0.84
C ALA A 21 -1.01 -0.25 0.15
N ASP A 22 -1.40 -1.25 -0.64
CA ASP A 22 -0.45 -2.04 -1.43
C ASP A 22 0.17 -1.20 -2.56
N ARG A 23 -0.66 -0.47 -3.31
CA ARG A 23 -0.16 0.40 -4.38
C ARG A 23 0.73 1.52 -3.84
N ALA A 24 0.34 2.13 -2.71
CA ALA A 24 1.19 3.10 -2.02
C ALA A 24 2.51 2.48 -1.55
N ALA A 25 2.51 1.24 -1.06
CA ALA A 25 3.73 0.55 -0.68
C ALA A 25 4.65 0.30 -1.88
N GLU A 26 4.12 -0.09 -3.03
CA GLU A 26 4.88 -0.25 -4.27
C GLU A 26 5.57 1.07 -4.67
N VAL A 27 4.82 2.17 -4.69
CA VAL A 27 5.37 3.51 -4.98
C VAL A 27 6.50 3.86 -3.99
N LEU A 28 6.33 3.58 -2.70
CA LEU A 28 7.39 3.81 -1.71
C LEU A 28 8.64 2.93 -1.96
N VAL A 29 8.47 1.68 -2.40
CA VAL A 29 9.61 0.81 -2.72
C VAL A 29 10.34 1.29 -3.99
N GLU A 30 9.59 1.69 -5.02
CA GLU A 30 10.15 2.23 -6.28
C GLU A 30 10.97 3.51 -6.03
N HIS A 31 10.56 4.32 -5.05
CA HIS A 31 11.19 5.59 -4.68
C HIS A 31 11.94 5.52 -3.34
N MET A 32 12.52 4.35 -2.98
CA MET A 32 13.10 4.12 -1.65
C MET A 32 14.23 5.08 -1.24
N ASP A 33 14.87 5.77 -2.19
CA ASP A 33 15.93 6.75 -1.90
C ASP A 33 15.38 8.17 -1.62
N GLU A 34 14.09 8.40 -1.87
CA GLU A 34 13.43 9.72 -1.70
C GLU A 34 12.74 9.89 -0.34
N TRP A 35 12.70 8.86 0.49
CA TRP A 35 12.09 8.93 1.83
C TRP A 35 12.90 8.14 2.85
N LYS A 36 12.95 8.64 4.09
CA LYS A 36 13.68 7.98 5.19
C LYS A 36 12.79 7.70 6.40
N ASP A 37 11.72 8.47 6.54
CA ASP A 37 10.79 8.38 7.64
C ASP A 37 9.32 8.49 7.14
N PRO A 38 8.33 8.25 8.03
CA PRO A 38 6.92 8.30 7.65
C PRO A 38 6.44 9.68 7.15
N ILE A 39 7.09 10.78 7.54
CA ILE A 39 6.72 12.13 7.10
C ILE A 39 7.18 12.35 5.65
N ASP A 40 8.40 11.94 5.32
CA ASP A 40 8.87 11.95 3.93
C ASP A 40 7.97 11.09 3.04
N ALA A 41 7.62 9.88 3.52
CA ALA A 41 6.72 8.97 2.81
C ALA A 41 5.34 9.60 2.57
N TYR A 42 4.80 10.32 3.55
CA TYR A 42 3.56 11.07 3.40
C TYR A 42 3.64 12.10 2.29
N TRP A 43 4.69 12.94 2.28
CA TRP A 43 4.85 13.97 1.25
C TRP A 43 5.09 13.39 -0.14
N LEU A 44 5.86 12.31 -0.21
CA LEU A 44 6.10 11.57 -1.45
C LEU A 44 4.80 11.00 -2.01
N LEU A 45 4.02 10.29 -1.19
CA LEU A 45 2.73 9.74 -1.61
C LEU A 45 1.72 10.83 -1.96
N ARG A 46 1.73 11.96 -1.26
CA ARG A 46 0.87 13.09 -1.59
C ARG A 46 1.25 13.75 -2.92
N ARG A 47 2.54 13.80 -3.26
CA ARG A 47 3.03 14.25 -4.57
C ARG A 47 2.64 13.28 -5.68
N LEU A 48 2.62 11.98 -5.37
CA LEU A 48 2.29 10.88 -6.29
C LEU A 48 0.87 10.33 -6.08
N GLU A 49 -0.05 11.14 -5.53
CA GLU A 49 -1.40 10.68 -5.14
C GLU A 49 -2.18 10.11 -6.33
N HIS A 50 -1.92 10.62 -7.53
CA HIS A 50 -2.49 10.13 -8.78
C HIS A 50 -2.09 8.68 -9.11
N GLU A 51 -0.91 8.22 -8.67
CA GLU A 51 -0.44 6.84 -8.88
C GLU A 51 -1.08 5.84 -7.90
N VAL A 52 -1.49 6.33 -6.72
CA VAL A 52 -2.22 5.57 -5.72
C VAL A 52 -3.70 5.43 -6.12
N GLY A 53 -4.23 6.41 -6.85
CA GLY A 53 -5.60 6.38 -7.41
C GLY A 53 -6.71 6.69 -6.40
N VAL A 54 -6.35 6.96 -5.15
CA VAL A 54 -7.25 7.43 -4.08
C VAL A 54 -6.55 8.49 -3.22
N PRO A 55 -7.30 9.34 -2.50
CA PRO A 55 -6.70 10.31 -1.59
C PRO A 55 -5.82 9.65 -0.53
N VAL A 56 -4.61 10.18 -0.33
CA VAL A 56 -3.65 9.64 0.63
C VAL A 56 -4.04 10.06 2.05
N THR A 57 -4.50 9.11 2.85
CA THR A 57 -4.80 9.29 4.27
C THR A 57 -3.65 8.82 5.15
N TYR A 58 -3.64 9.25 6.41
CA TYR A 58 -2.62 8.83 7.38
C TYR A 58 -2.56 7.30 7.54
N ASP A 59 -3.72 6.63 7.64
CA ASP A 59 -3.79 5.17 7.78
C ASP A 59 -3.19 4.42 6.58
N ILE A 60 -3.37 4.96 5.36
CA ILE A 60 -2.76 4.39 4.14
C ILE A 60 -1.25 4.54 4.21
N VAL A 61 -0.74 5.70 4.62
CA VAL A 61 0.71 5.93 4.73
C VAL A 61 1.34 5.02 5.75
N GLU A 62 0.74 4.87 6.93
CA GLU A 62 1.27 4.01 7.99
C GLU A 62 1.38 2.55 7.52
N GLN A 63 0.30 2.02 6.93
CA GLN A 63 0.31 0.66 6.38
C GLN A 63 1.28 0.50 5.21
N ALA A 64 1.35 1.48 4.31
CA ALA A 64 2.25 1.46 3.17
C ALA A 64 3.72 1.45 3.59
N VAL A 65 4.08 2.28 4.60
CA VAL A 65 5.44 2.33 5.14
C VAL A 65 5.84 1.01 5.78
N GLU A 66 4.96 0.39 6.57
CA GLU A 66 5.24 -0.92 7.15
C GLU A 66 5.46 -1.99 6.08
N LYS A 67 4.58 -2.04 5.07
CA LYS A 67 4.68 -2.98 3.95
C LYS A 67 5.96 -2.75 3.15
N ALA A 68 6.27 -1.51 2.78
CA ALA A 68 7.46 -1.16 2.03
C ALA A 68 8.74 -1.55 2.78
N ARG A 69 8.80 -1.28 4.09
CA ARG A 69 9.94 -1.71 4.94
C ARG A 69 10.12 -3.22 4.93
N ARG A 70 9.05 -4.00 5.08
CA ARG A 70 9.11 -5.47 5.01
C ARG A 70 9.61 -5.98 3.66
N ILE A 71 9.17 -5.36 2.56
CA ILE A 71 9.62 -5.69 1.20
C ILE A 71 11.11 -5.41 1.06
N ILE A 72 11.56 -4.21 1.45
CA ILE A 72 12.97 -3.80 1.38
C ILE A 72 13.86 -4.70 2.25
N GLU A 73 13.42 -5.02 3.47
CA GLU A 73 14.15 -5.92 4.38
C GLU A 73 14.27 -7.33 3.79
N SER A 74 13.16 -7.86 3.25
CA SER A 74 13.14 -9.18 2.61
C SER A 74 14.05 -9.24 1.37
N ALA A 75 14.09 -8.16 0.58
CA ALA A 75 14.98 -8.05 -0.58
C ALA A 75 16.47 -7.94 -0.19
N ARG A 76 16.78 -7.40 1.00
CA ARG A 76 18.15 -7.33 1.53
C ARG A 76 18.63 -8.64 2.16
N HIS A 77 17.70 -9.51 2.60
CA HIS A 77 18.02 -10.79 3.24
C HIS A 77 17.53 -12.03 2.47
N PRO A 78 17.86 -12.21 1.17
CA PRO A 78 17.52 -13.45 0.46
C PRO A 78 18.22 -14.69 1.07
N ALA A 79 19.32 -14.49 1.80
CA ALA A 79 20.11 -15.56 2.40
C ALA A 79 19.52 -16.20 3.68
N ALA A 80 18.54 -15.56 4.36
CA ALA A 80 18.00 -16.09 5.61
C ALA A 80 16.95 -17.20 5.43
N GLN A 81 16.35 -17.30 4.24
CA GLN A 81 15.32 -18.32 3.96
C GLN A 81 15.91 -19.65 3.47
N HIS A 82 17.08 -19.64 2.81
CA HIS A 82 17.76 -20.86 2.39
C HIS A 82 18.44 -21.63 3.53
N ALA A 83 18.74 -20.98 4.66
CA ALA A 83 19.37 -21.61 5.82
C ALA A 83 18.42 -22.50 6.65
N ARG A 84 17.09 -22.35 6.51
CA ARG A 84 16.10 -23.18 7.23
C ARG A 84 15.57 -24.36 6.42
N ALA A 85 15.76 -24.36 5.10
CA ALA A 85 15.28 -25.43 4.22
C ALA A 85 16.31 -26.56 4.02
N GLN A 86 17.49 -26.48 4.65
CA GLN A 86 18.57 -27.47 4.51
C GLN A 86 19.06 -28.05 5.84
N ALA A 87 18.34 -27.84 6.94
CA ALA A 87 18.64 -28.41 8.26
C ALA A 87 17.71 -29.58 8.59
#